data_AF-A0A4V0NHU6-F1
#
_entry.id   AF-A0A4V0NHU6-F1
#
_cell.length_a   1.000
_cell.length_b   1.000
_cell.length_c   1.000
_cell.angle_alpha   90.00
_cell.angle_beta   90.00
_cell.angle_gamma   90.00
#
_symmetry.space_group_name_H-M   'P 1'
#
loop_
_entity.id
_entity.type
_entity.pdbx_description
1 polymer ?
#
loop_
_entity_poly.entity_id
_entity_poly.type
_entity_poly.pdbx_seq_one_letter_code
_entity_poly.pdbx_strand_id
1 'polypeptide(L)' 'MPDAQNLMKAIVGTLVFVALGLVVFLLAFVLITKLTPFSIRKEIEEDQNTALAIVIGSVILGLAWIISAAIHG' A
#
# COMPACT_ATOMS: atom_id res chain seq x y z
N MET A 1 27.66 -17.53 13.16
CA MET A 1 26.38 -17.93 12.55
C MET A 1 25.30 -17.16 13.29
N PRO A 2 24.34 -16.50 12.62
CA PRO A 2 23.23 -15.86 13.32
C PRO A 2 22.45 -16.93 14.10
N ASP A 3 22.28 -16.70 15.40
CA ASP A 3 21.55 -17.64 16.25
C ASP A 3 20.09 -17.76 15.79
N ALA A 4 19.52 -18.97 15.88
CA ALA A 4 18.14 -19.23 15.47
C ALA A 4 17.12 -18.26 16.12
N GLN A 5 17.43 -17.79 17.33
CA GLN A 5 16.64 -16.81 18.05
C GLN A 5 16.62 -15.43 17.38
N ASN A 6 17.73 -15.01 16.74
CA ASN A 6 17.81 -13.75 16.02
C ASN A 6 17.03 -13.81 14.69
N LEU A 7 17.11 -14.95 13.98
CA LEU A 7 16.30 -15.19 12.79
C LEU A 7 14.80 -15.16 13.09
N MET A 8 14.38 -15.78 14.19
CA MET A 8 12.97 -15.77 14.62
C MET A 8 12.48 -14.34 14.89
N LYS A 9 13.26 -13.53 15.60
CA LYS A 9 12.92 -12.12 15.87
C LYS A 9 12.78 -11.31 14.57
N ALA A 10 13.70 -11.49 13.63
CA ALA A 10 13.67 -10.79 12.34
C ALA A 10 12.45 -11.17 11.49
N ILE A 11 12.09 -12.46 11.45
CA ILE A 11 10.90 -12.93 10.72
C ILE A 11 9.63 -12.36 11.33
N VAL A 12 9.48 -12.43 12.65
CA VAL A 12 8.32 -11.88 13.35
C VAL A 12 8.20 -10.38 13.14
N GLY A 13 9.29 -9.63 13.26
CA GLY A 13 9.31 -8.19 12.98
C GLY A 13 8.88 -7.88 11.54
N THR A 14 9.45 -8.58 10.56
CA THR A 14 9.09 -8.42 9.15
C THR A 14 7.60 -8.68 8.90
N LEU A 15 7.05 -9.76 9.44
CA LEU A 15 5.64 -10.09 9.28
C LEU A 15 4.73 -9.02 9.88
N VAL A 16 5.08 -8.49 11.05
CA VAL A 16 4.32 -7.41 11.69
C VAL A 16 4.31 -6.14 10.84
N PHE A 17 5.46 -5.72 10.32
CA PHE A 17 5.54 -4.53 9.47
C PHE A 17 4.86 -4.71 8.12
N VAL A 18 4.94 -5.91 7.51
CA VAL A 18 4.19 -6.24 6.29
C VAL A 18 2.68 -6.16 6.56
N ALA A 19 2.20 -6.75 7.65
CA ALA A 19 0.79 -6.71 8.02
C ALA A 19 0.31 -5.27 8.25
N LEU A 20 1.10 -4.45 8.96
CA LEU A 20 0.79 -3.04 9.18
C LEU A 20 0.72 -2.27 7.86
N GLY A 21 1.70 -2.45 6.98
CA GLY A 21 1.70 -1.82 5.66
C GLY A 21 0.47 -2.19 4.83
N LEU A 22 0.06 -3.46 4.82
CA LEU A 22 -1.15 -3.93 4.15
C LEU A 22 -2.42 -3.31 4.72
N VAL A 23 -2.52 -3.19 6.05
CA VAL A 23 -3.67 -2.53 6.71
C VAL A 23 -3.77 -1.07 6.28
N VAL A 24 -2.66 -0.33 6.32
CA VAL A 24 -2.63 1.08 5.89
C VAL A 24 -3.00 1.21 4.41
N PHE A 25 -2.50 0.31 3.56
CA PHE A 25 -2.82 0.27 2.14
C PHE A 25 -4.31 0.04 1.89
N LEU A 26 -4.90 -0.94 2.58
CA LEU A 26 -6.32 -1.23 2.48
C LEU A 26 -7.17 -0.03 2.91
N LEU A 27 -6.81 0.62 4.02
CA LEU A 27 -7.51 1.81 4.51
C LEU A 27 -7.46 2.96 3.50
N ALA A 28 -6.29 3.23 2.92
CA ALA A 28 -6.13 4.25 1.90
C ALA A 28 -6.97 3.93 0.65
N PHE A 29 -6.97 2.68 0.18
CA PHE A 29 -7.77 2.26 -0.97
C PHE A 29 -9.27 2.40 -0.70
N VAL A 30 -9.75 1.97 0.47
CA VAL A 30 -11.15 2.15 0.90
C VAL A 30 -11.51 3.62 1.00
N LEU A 31 -10.60 4.46 1.49
CA LEU A 31 -10.82 5.90 1.59
C LEU A 31 -10.95 6.54 0.20
N ILE A 32 -10.04 6.24 -0.72
CA ILE A 32 -10.07 6.75 -2.09
C ILE A 32 -11.37 6.33 -2.78
N THR A 33 -11.73 5.04 -2.72
CA THR A 33 -12.96 4.52 -3.34
C THR A 33 -14.24 5.13 -2.76
N LYS A 34 -14.26 5.46 -1.46
CA LYS A 34 -15.41 6.17 -0.85
C LYS A 34 -15.46 7.66 -1.17
N LEU A 35 -14.32 8.33 -1.24
CA LEU A 35 -14.26 9.77 -1.50
C LEU A 35 -14.49 10.11 -2.97
N THR A 36 -14.16 9.18 -3.86
CA THR A 36 -14.32 9.38 -5.30
C THR A 36 -15.79 9.17 -5.68
N PRO A 37 -16.50 10.18 -6.22
CA PRO A 37 -17.93 10.09 -6.49
C PRO A 37 -18.28 9.28 -7.75
N PHE A 38 -17.33 8.52 -8.28
CA PHE A 38 -17.44 7.73 -9.51
C PHE A 38 -16.70 6.40 -9.36
N SER A 39 -17.04 5.44 -10.22
CA SER A 39 -16.40 4.12 -10.23
C SER A 39 -15.03 4.20 -10.87
N ILE A 40 -13.97 4.09 -10.06
CA ILE A 40 -12.58 4.03 -10.53
C ILE A 40 -12.40 2.86 -11.52
N ARG A 41 -13.03 1.71 -11.24
CA ARG A 41 -12.96 0.54 -12.12
C ARG A 41 -13.56 0.83 -13.48
N LYS A 42 -14.76 1.43 -13.53
CA LYS A 42 -15.42 1.78 -14.78
C LYS A 42 -14.56 2.74 -15.60
N GLU A 43 -14.07 3.77 -14.94
CA GLU A 43 -13.30 4.84 -15.56
C GLU A 43 -11.97 4.32 -16.15
N ILE A 44 -11.33 3.32 -15.52
CA ILE A 44 -10.10 2.70 -16.02
C ILE A 44 -10.38 1.59 -17.07
N GLU A 45 -11.33 0.69 -16.81
CA GLU A 45 -11.58 -0.49 -17.67
C GLU A 45 -12.45 -0.16 -18.88
N GLU A 46 -13.56 0.55 -18.69
CA GLU A 46 -14.55 0.83 -19.75
C GLU A 46 -14.18 2.12 -20.49
N ASP A 47 -13.98 3.21 -19.75
CA ASP A 47 -13.74 4.54 -20.32
C ASP A 47 -12.25 4.76 -20.68
N GLN A 48 -11.38 3.77 -20.41
CA GLN A 48 -9.96 3.75 -20.76
C GLN A 48 -9.22 5.02 -20.32
N ASN A 49 -9.59 5.56 -19.16
CA ASN A 49 -9.02 6.78 -18.61
C ASN A 49 -7.61 6.53 -18.03
N THR A 50 -6.61 6.59 -18.90
CA THR A 50 -5.19 6.45 -18.53
C THR A 50 -4.75 7.50 -17.51
N ALA A 51 -5.30 8.72 -17.56
CA ALA A 51 -4.94 9.76 -16.60
C ALA A 51 -5.32 9.37 -15.18
N LEU A 52 -6.53 8.82 -14.98
CA LEU A 52 -6.94 8.29 -13.69
C LEU A 52 -6.05 7.13 -13.25
N ALA A 53 -5.72 6.21 -14.15
CA ALA A 53 -4.81 5.10 -13.83
C ALA A 53 -3.44 5.59 -13.34
N ILE A 54 -2.88 6.63 -13.98
CA ILE A 54 -1.62 7.26 -13.55
C ILE A 54 -1.77 7.91 -12.17
N VAL A 55 -2.87 8.61 -11.91
CA VAL A 55 -3.13 9.25 -10.61
C VAL A 55 -3.22 8.20 -9.51
N ILE A 56 -4.00 7.14 -9.71
CA ILE A 56 -4.12 6.04 -8.74
C ILE A 56 -2.76 5.35 -8.52
N GLY A 57 -2.02 5.07 -9.59
CA GLY A 57 -0.66 4.54 -9.50
C GLY A 57 0.27 5.46 -8.70
N SER A 58 0.21 6.77 -8.93
CA SER A 58 1.01 7.76 -8.20
C SER A 58 0.68 7.82 -6.71
N VAL A 59 -0.61 7.70 -6.36
CA VAL A 59 -1.05 7.64 -4.95
C VAL A 59 -0.52 6.36 -4.27
N ILE A 60 -0.59 5.21 -4.96
CA ILE A 60 -0.04 3.94 -4.48
C ILE A 60 1.47 4.05 -4.22
N LEU A 61 2.21 4.67 -5.14
CA LEU A 61 3.66 4.90 -5.00
C LEU A 61 3.97 5.84 -3.82
N GLY A 62 3.22 6.93 -3.68
CA GLY A 62 3.37 7.86 -2.55
C GLY A 62 3.13 7.16 -1.21
N LEU A 63 2.11 6.30 -1.14
CA LEU A 63 1.80 5.54 0.07
C LEU A 63 2.90 4.53 0.41
N ALA A 64 3.42 3.81 -0.59
CA ALA A 64 4.55 2.90 -0.40
C ALA A 64 5.79 3.65 0.13
N TRP A 65 6.04 4.87 -0.36
CA TRP A 65 7.14 5.70 0.12
C TRP A 65 6.94 6.15 1.57
N ILE A 66 5.75 6.61 1.94
CA ILE A 66 5.42 7.00 3.32
C ILE A 66 5.58 5.82 4.27
N ILE A 67 5.08 4.63 3.90
CA ILE A 67 5.23 3.41 4.70
C ILE A 67 6.71 3.05 4.85
N SER A 68 7.49 3.10 3.76
CA SER A 68 8.93 2.85 3.82
C SER A 68 9.65 3.83 4.75
N ALA A 69 9.34 5.12 4.65
CA ALA A 69 9.91 6.14 5.54
C ALA A 69 9.53 5.91 7.01
N ALA A 70 8.30 5.46 7.28
CA ALA A 70 7.85 5.16 8.64
C ALA A 70 8.50 3.89 9.24
N ILE A 71 8.89 2.92 8.42
CA ILE A 71 9.56 1.69 8.88
C ILE A 71 11.06 1.92 9.10
N HIS A 72 11.70 2.76 8.28
CA HIS A 72 13.15 3.02 8.35
C HIS A 72 13.52 4.27 9.17
N GLY A 73 12.54 5.08 9.57
CA GLY A 73 12.71 6.32 10.32
C GLY A 73 12.96 6.11 11.81
#